data_AF-A0A2D6XHU4-F1
#
_entry.id   AF-A0A2D6XHU4-F1
#
_cell.length_a   1.000
_cell.length_b   1.000
_cell.length_c   1.000
_cell.angle_alpha   90.00
_cell.angle_beta   90.00
_cell.angle_gamma   90.00
#
_symmetry.space_group_name_H-M   'P 1'
#
loop_
_entity.id
_entity.type
_entity.pdbx_description
1 polymer ?
#
loop_
_entity_poly.entity_id
_entity_poly.type
_entity_poly.pdbx_seq_one_letter_code
_entity_poly.pdbx_strand_id
1 'polypeptide(L)'
;MLKIMGGGIRHVQPDDIYATATPAPTSTHFPFAHGMLLKETERLIKDMDYEILESAHALGKEDLTYFGMYRLKSHVKDTETWDPLVGIRNSHDKTMAAGLTCGEHVTVCSNLMFSGAFTFTRKHTRHGFTETLDGMAETFTKLPAIDKYISERIDTFKTITVEDDRDVSKFILECAGRNLIAPNTTVGVWNEWLDPTHDDFKDRTLWSLVNSFTTVHGDKNYSPFRIARDTLKLNEFITETWAEELVELDSPLLKSEDREDYTE
;
A
#
# COMPACT_ATOMS: atom_id res chain seq x y z
N MET A 1 -6.09 8.75 -12.06
CA MET A 1 -5.51 7.67 -12.88
C MET A 1 -4.44 7.02 -12.03
N LEU A 2 -4.60 5.74 -11.76
CA LEU A 2 -3.69 4.94 -10.96
C LEU A 2 -2.29 4.97 -11.58
N LYS A 3 -1.28 5.32 -10.79
CA LYS A 3 0.08 5.49 -11.30
C LYS A 3 1.11 4.94 -10.33
N ILE A 4 2.05 4.15 -10.85
CA ILE A 4 3.22 3.69 -10.11
C ILE A 4 4.29 4.78 -10.19
N MET A 5 4.77 5.25 -9.03
CA MET A 5 5.81 6.27 -8.95
C MET A 5 7.17 5.62 -8.63
N GLY A 6 8.26 6.21 -9.14
CA GLY A 6 9.61 5.67 -8.95
C GLY A 6 10.61 6.24 -9.95
N GLY A 7 11.86 6.44 -9.52
CA GLY A 7 12.94 6.80 -10.44
C GLY A 7 13.33 5.62 -11.33
N GLY A 8 13.47 5.84 -12.65
CA GLY A 8 13.99 4.82 -13.57
C GLY A 8 13.02 3.67 -13.90
N ILE A 9 11.71 3.89 -13.72
CA ILE A 9 10.67 2.98 -14.17
C ILE A 9 10.03 3.47 -15.48
N ARG A 10 9.54 2.52 -16.26
CA ARG A 10 8.79 2.72 -17.50
C ARG A 10 7.40 2.12 -17.32
N HIS A 11 6.37 2.91 -17.57
CA HIS A 11 4.99 2.41 -17.59
C HIS A 11 4.76 1.55 -18.83
N VAL A 12 4.08 0.41 -18.65
CA VAL A 12 3.91 -0.62 -19.68
C VAL A 12 2.50 -1.20 -19.67
N GLN A 13 2.15 -1.93 -20.73
CA GLN A 13 0.93 -2.71 -20.81
C GLN A 13 1.18 -4.17 -20.38
N PRO A 14 0.12 -4.95 -20.05
CA PRO A 14 0.25 -6.36 -19.67
C PRO A 14 1.09 -7.20 -20.65
N ASP A 15 0.92 -6.99 -21.96
CA ASP A 15 1.65 -7.72 -23.00
C ASP A 15 3.18 -7.52 -22.91
N ASP A 16 3.64 -6.32 -22.54
CA ASP A 16 5.06 -6.03 -22.35
C ASP A 16 5.65 -6.86 -21.19
N ILE A 17 4.85 -7.10 -20.14
CA ILE A 17 5.26 -7.89 -18.97
C ILE A 17 5.41 -9.35 -19.35
N TYR A 18 4.47 -9.89 -20.13
CA TYR A 18 4.55 -11.27 -20.64
C TYR A 18 5.72 -11.46 -21.61
N ALA A 19 6.14 -10.41 -22.31
CA ALA A 19 7.28 -10.42 -23.22
C ALA A 19 8.65 -10.36 -22.50
N THR A 20 8.69 -10.04 -21.20
CA THR A 20 9.96 -9.97 -20.47
C THR A 20 10.67 -11.32 -20.39
N ALA A 21 11.99 -11.31 -20.62
CA ALA A 21 12.80 -12.51 -20.49
C ALA A 21 13.04 -12.81 -19.00
N THR A 22 12.80 -14.06 -18.60
CA THR A 22 13.19 -14.53 -17.25
C THR A 22 14.62 -15.06 -17.32
N PRO A 23 15.58 -14.51 -16.54
CA PRO A 23 16.95 -14.98 -16.54
C PRO A 23 17.07 -16.45 -16.11
N ALA A 24 18.13 -17.11 -16.60
CA ALA A 24 18.44 -18.47 -16.19
C ALA A 24 18.73 -18.53 -14.67
N PRO A 25 18.30 -19.59 -13.97
CA PRO A 25 18.56 -19.74 -12.55
C PRO A 25 20.06 -19.92 -12.27
N THR A 26 20.51 -19.42 -11.12
CA THR A 26 21.83 -19.69 -10.55
C THR A 26 21.74 -20.74 -9.44
N SER A 27 22.86 -21.09 -8.79
CA SER A 27 22.88 -22.07 -7.70
C SER A 27 21.95 -21.72 -6.52
N THR A 28 21.72 -20.44 -6.27
CA THR A 28 20.97 -19.93 -5.11
C THR A 28 19.79 -19.03 -5.48
N HIS A 29 19.60 -18.73 -6.76
CA HIS A 29 18.59 -17.78 -7.24
C HIS A 29 17.81 -18.37 -8.40
N PHE A 30 16.50 -18.44 -8.26
CA PHE A 30 15.57 -19.06 -9.20
C PHE A 30 14.49 -18.03 -9.56
N PRO A 31 14.78 -17.10 -10.49
CA PRO A 31 13.85 -16.04 -10.85
C PRO A 31 12.50 -16.58 -11.31
N PHE A 32 11.42 -15.89 -10.94
CA PHE A 32 10.07 -16.17 -11.42
C PHE A 32 9.70 -15.17 -12.51
N ALA A 33 9.05 -15.62 -13.58
CA ALA A 33 8.56 -14.72 -14.62
C ALA A 33 7.65 -13.62 -14.05
N HIS A 34 7.81 -12.38 -14.50
CA HIS A 34 6.93 -11.29 -14.07
C HIS A 34 5.47 -11.55 -14.43
N GLY A 35 5.23 -12.03 -15.64
CA GLY A 35 3.90 -12.41 -16.12
C GLY A 35 3.23 -13.53 -15.32
N MET A 36 4.00 -14.34 -14.57
CA MET A 36 3.41 -15.34 -13.67
C MET A 36 2.67 -14.68 -12.51
N LEU A 37 3.32 -13.73 -11.81
CA LEU A 37 2.68 -13.05 -10.69
C LEU A 37 1.48 -12.23 -11.15
N LEU A 38 1.63 -11.54 -12.29
CA LEU A 38 0.54 -10.81 -12.94
C LEU A 38 -0.68 -11.72 -13.15
N LYS A 39 -0.48 -12.84 -13.84
CA LYS A 39 -1.55 -13.79 -14.16
C LYS A 39 -2.19 -14.39 -12.90
N GLU A 40 -1.38 -14.72 -11.91
CA GLU A 40 -1.89 -15.29 -10.66
C GLU A 40 -2.71 -14.26 -9.88
N THR A 41 -2.27 -13.01 -9.81
CA THR A 41 -3.05 -11.95 -9.18
C THR A 41 -4.40 -11.73 -9.87
N GLU A 42 -4.44 -11.68 -11.20
CA GLU A 42 -5.71 -11.54 -11.94
C GLU A 42 -6.64 -12.72 -11.72
N ARG A 43 -6.09 -13.94 -11.65
CA ARG A 43 -6.86 -15.14 -11.31
C ARG A 43 -7.47 -15.01 -9.92
N LEU A 44 -6.68 -14.63 -8.91
CA LEU A 44 -7.15 -14.49 -7.53
C LEU A 44 -8.21 -13.40 -7.37
N ILE A 45 -8.03 -12.25 -8.03
CA ILE A 45 -9.04 -11.17 -8.06
C ILE A 45 -10.37 -11.71 -8.61
N LYS A 46 -10.31 -12.41 -9.75
CA LYS A 46 -11.50 -13.00 -10.39
C LYS A 46 -12.15 -14.08 -9.54
N ASP A 47 -11.36 -14.96 -8.93
CA ASP A 47 -11.87 -16.06 -8.09
C ASP A 47 -12.59 -15.54 -6.84
N MET A 48 -12.26 -14.33 -6.38
CA MET A 48 -12.92 -13.65 -5.27
C MET A 48 -14.03 -12.69 -5.72
N ASP A 49 -14.39 -12.70 -7.01
CA ASP A 49 -15.46 -11.89 -7.61
C ASP A 49 -15.27 -10.37 -7.51
N TYR A 50 -14.03 -9.90 -7.34
CA TYR A 50 -13.73 -8.47 -7.34
C TYR A 50 -13.67 -7.92 -8.78
N GLU A 51 -14.32 -6.78 -9.01
CA GLU A 51 -14.23 -6.03 -10.26
C GLU A 51 -12.94 -5.19 -10.29
N ILE A 52 -12.15 -5.32 -11.36
CA ILE A 52 -10.99 -4.46 -11.60
C ILE A 52 -11.47 -3.15 -12.22
N LEU A 53 -11.34 -2.05 -11.48
CA LEU A 53 -11.67 -0.71 -11.97
C LEU A 53 -10.53 -0.12 -12.82
N GLU A 54 -9.29 -0.37 -12.41
CA GLU A 54 -8.10 0.19 -13.06
C GLU A 54 -6.87 -0.65 -12.72
N SER A 55 -5.93 -0.76 -13.66
CA SER A 55 -4.61 -1.34 -13.39
C SER A 55 -3.49 -0.42 -13.86
N ALA A 56 -2.35 -0.52 -13.20
CA ALA A 56 -1.14 0.20 -13.57
C ALA A 56 0.05 -0.74 -13.47
N HIS A 57 0.94 -0.69 -14.46
CA HIS A 57 2.12 -1.55 -14.53
C HIS A 57 3.36 -0.77 -14.89
N ALA A 58 4.49 -1.18 -14.32
CA ALA A 58 5.78 -0.58 -14.59
C ALA A 58 6.90 -1.62 -14.56
N LEU A 59 7.83 -1.47 -15.51
CA LEU A 59 9.10 -2.19 -15.53
C LEU A 59 10.25 -1.23 -15.20
N GLY A 60 11.28 -1.71 -14.55
CA GLY A 60 12.45 -0.93 -14.17
C GLY A 60 13.74 -1.72 -14.38
N LYS A 61 14.88 -1.01 -14.37
CA LYS A 61 16.22 -1.59 -14.51
C LYS A 61 16.35 -2.55 -15.70
N GLU A 62 16.05 -2.07 -16.90
CA GLU A 62 16.12 -2.90 -18.12
C GLU A 62 15.25 -4.16 -18.01
N ASP A 63 14.02 -3.97 -17.54
CA ASP A 63 12.99 -4.99 -17.35
C ASP A 63 13.31 -6.06 -16.29
N LEU A 64 14.32 -5.84 -15.43
CA LEU A 64 14.66 -6.73 -14.32
C LEU A 64 13.76 -6.58 -13.09
N THR A 65 13.04 -5.46 -12.96
CA THR A 65 12.08 -5.26 -11.87
C THR A 65 10.70 -4.95 -12.42
N TYR A 66 9.68 -5.51 -11.78
CA TYR A 66 8.29 -5.32 -12.14
C TYR A 66 7.49 -4.83 -10.93
N PHE A 67 6.59 -3.87 -11.18
CA PHE A 67 5.58 -3.40 -10.25
C PHE A 67 4.22 -3.39 -10.94
N GLY A 68 3.20 -3.88 -10.24
CA GLY A 68 1.81 -3.88 -10.70
C GLY A 68 0.90 -3.36 -9.60
N MET A 69 -0.21 -2.74 -10.01
CA MET A 69 -1.29 -2.33 -9.11
C MET A 69 -2.64 -2.57 -9.75
N TYR A 70 -3.61 -2.97 -8.93
CA TYR A 70 -5.01 -3.14 -9.30
C TYR A 70 -5.89 -2.40 -8.30
N ARG A 71 -6.65 -1.41 -8.79
CA ARG A 71 -7.73 -0.78 -8.03
C ARG A 71 -9.00 -1.59 -8.28
N LEU A 72 -9.61 -2.05 -7.20
CA LEU A 72 -10.75 -2.96 -7.22
C LEU A 72 -11.99 -2.22 -6.71
N LYS A 73 -13.16 -2.60 -7.21
CA LYS A 73 -14.41 -2.09 -6.65
C LYS A 73 -14.64 -2.69 -5.27
N SER A 74 -14.91 -1.85 -4.26
CA SER A 74 -15.28 -2.34 -2.93
C SER A 74 -16.56 -3.17 -2.98
N HIS A 75 -16.58 -4.29 -2.25
CA HIS A 75 -17.79 -5.07 -2.00
C HIS A 75 -18.59 -4.53 -0.80
N VAL A 76 -17.99 -3.65 -0.01
CA VAL A 76 -18.55 -3.14 1.25
C VAL A 76 -19.31 -1.84 1.02
N LYS A 77 -18.75 -0.92 0.23
CA LYS A 77 -19.34 0.40 0.01
C LYS A 77 -19.00 0.94 -1.37
N ASP A 78 -20.03 1.26 -2.16
CA ASP A 78 -19.84 1.99 -3.41
C ASP A 78 -19.57 3.47 -3.08
N THR A 79 -18.33 3.92 -3.30
CA THR A 79 -17.89 5.27 -2.92
C THR A 79 -16.86 5.80 -3.90
N GLU A 80 -16.84 7.13 -4.07
CA GLU A 80 -15.81 7.80 -4.89
C GLU A 80 -14.55 8.13 -4.08
N THR A 81 -14.57 7.95 -2.75
CA THR A 81 -13.46 8.36 -1.86
C THR A 81 -12.29 7.37 -1.87
N TRP A 82 -12.59 6.07 -1.83
CA TRP A 82 -11.58 5.03 -1.68
C TRP A 82 -11.99 3.73 -2.35
N ASP A 83 -10.99 2.92 -2.70
CA ASP A 83 -11.17 1.60 -3.29
C ASP A 83 -10.13 0.64 -2.71
N PRO A 84 -10.43 -0.66 -2.55
CA PRO A 84 -9.40 -1.67 -2.29
C PRO A 84 -8.34 -1.68 -3.39
N LEU A 85 -7.10 -1.90 -3.00
CA LEU A 85 -5.94 -1.85 -3.88
C LEU A 85 -5.07 -3.09 -3.66
N VAL A 86 -4.67 -3.75 -4.74
CA VAL A 86 -3.68 -4.82 -4.71
C VAL A 86 -2.41 -4.35 -5.40
N GLY A 87 -1.27 -4.45 -4.72
CA GLY A 87 0.06 -4.16 -5.25
C GLY A 87 0.90 -5.42 -5.43
N ILE A 88 1.69 -5.48 -6.50
CA ILE A 88 2.58 -6.60 -6.84
C ILE A 88 3.98 -6.06 -7.08
N ARG A 89 5.01 -6.79 -6.64
CA ARG A 89 6.39 -6.58 -7.07
C ARG A 89 7.09 -7.88 -7.41
N ASN A 90 8.07 -7.78 -8.30
CA ASN A 90 9.00 -8.85 -8.59
C ASN A 90 10.36 -8.27 -9.01
N SER A 91 11.44 -9.00 -8.76
CA SER A 91 12.74 -8.71 -9.37
C SER A 91 13.46 -9.97 -9.81
N HIS A 92 14.24 -9.85 -10.87
CA HIS A 92 15.18 -10.87 -11.31
C HIS A 92 16.61 -10.59 -10.86
N ASP A 93 16.92 -9.35 -10.48
CA ASP A 93 18.26 -8.88 -10.10
C ASP A 93 18.58 -9.01 -8.60
N LYS A 94 17.74 -9.72 -7.84
CA LYS A 94 17.85 -9.94 -6.38
C LYS A 94 17.66 -8.67 -5.53
N THR A 95 17.19 -7.57 -6.12
CA THR A 95 17.01 -6.33 -5.35
C THR A 95 15.73 -6.29 -4.55
N MET A 96 14.80 -7.21 -4.79
CA MET A 96 13.65 -7.44 -3.91
C MET A 96 13.11 -8.85 -4.04
N ALA A 97 12.55 -9.36 -2.95
CA ALA A 97 11.68 -10.54 -2.98
C ALA A 97 10.44 -10.29 -3.85
N ALA A 98 9.91 -11.36 -4.46
CA ALA A 98 8.56 -11.33 -5.01
C ALA A 98 7.57 -11.02 -3.89
N GLY A 99 6.53 -10.23 -4.17
CA GLY A 99 5.57 -9.91 -3.13
C GLY A 99 4.26 -9.36 -3.64
N LEU A 100 3.26 -9.49 -2.77
CA LEU A 100 1.91 -8.99 -2.97
C LEU A 100 1.47 -8.26 -1.71
N THR A 101 0.75 -7.16 -1.88
CA THR A 101 0.17 -6.39 -0.78
C THR A 101 -1.27 -6.03 -1.12
N CYS A 102 -2.16 -6.04 -0.14
CA CYS A 102 -3.54 -5.58 -0.28
C CYS A 102 -3.74 -4.38 0.66
N GLY A 103 -4.37 -3.31 0.23
CA GLY A 103 -4.65 -2.10 1.03
C GLY A 103 -5.69 -1.23 0.35
N GLU A 104 -5.53 0.09 0.36
CA GLU A 104 -6.49 1.02 -0.25
C GLU A 104 -5.85 2.06 -1.17
N HIS A 105 -6.67 2.60 -2.06
CA HIS A 105 -6.37 3.74 -2.90
C HIS A 105 -7.35 4.85 -2.56
N VAL A 106 -6.86 6.03 -2.22
CA VAL A 106 -7.70 7.21 -1.99
C VAL A 106 -7.76 8.03 -3.27
N THR A 107 -8.95 8.13 -3.86
CA THR A 107 -9.15 8.58 -5.24
C THR A 107 -8.68 10.02 -5.47
N VAL A 108 -8.99 10.92 -4.55
CA VAL A 108 -8.76 12.36 -4.72
C VAL A 108 -7.29 12.74 -4.76
N CYS A 109 -6.46 12.01 -4.03
CA CYS A 109 -5.05 12.34 -3.88
C CYS A 109 -4.15 11.48 -4.77
N SER A 110 -4.70 10.50 -5.51
CA SER A 110 -3.94 9.49 -6.29
C SER A 110 -2.83 8.80 -5.47
N ASN A 111 -2.94 8.86 -4.14
CA ASN A 111 -1.96 8.34 -3.22
C ASN A 111 -2.36 6.94 -2.81
N LEU A 112 -1.35 6.10 -2.71
CA LEU A 112 -1.52 4.75 -2.24
C LEU A 112 -1.54 4.81 -0.71
N MET A 113 -2.59 4.29 -0.09
CA MET A 113 -2.69 4.23 1.36
C MET A 113 -2.96 2.78 1.74
N PHE A 114 -1.96 2.08 2.24
CA PHE A 114 -2.15 0.68 2.63
C PHE A 114 -2.40 0.61 4.14
N SER A 115 -3.60 0.98 4.54
CA SER A 115 -4.09 0.74 5.90
C SER A 115 -4.68 -0.65 5.98
N GLY A 116 -4.51 -1.36 7.10
CA GLY A 116 -5.06 -2.72 7.21
C GLY A 116 -4.35 -3.77 6.32
N ALA A 117 -3.19 -3.43 5.77
CA ALA A 117 -2.60 -4.18 4.68
C ALA A 117 -1.86 -5.45 5.06
N PHE A 118 -2.22 -6.55 4.40
CA PHE A 118 -1.45 -7.79 4.42
C PHE A 118 -0.45 -7.77 3.28
N THR A 119 0.82 -7.94 3.64
CA THR A 119 1.89 -8.08 2.67
C THR A 119 2.53 -9.44 2.83
N PHE A 120 2.73 -10.09 1.70
CA PHE A 120 3.47 -11.32 1.60
C PHE A 120 4.70 -11.10 0.75
N THR A 121 5.82 -11.71 1.14
CA THR A 121 7.04 -11.69 0.33
C THR A 121 7.76 -13.04 0.36
N ARG A 122 8.31 -13.47 -0.77
CA ARG A 122 9.19 -14.65 -0.84
C ARG A 122 10.36 -14.43 -1.77
N LYS A 123 11.50 -14.98 -1.35
CA LYS A 123 12.74 -14.96 -2.14
C LYS A 123 12.65 -15.98 -3.27
N HIS A 124 13.34 -15.68 -4.36
CA HIS A 124 13.48 -16.53 -5.54
C HIS A 124 14.40 -17.72 -5.29
N THR A 125 13.94 -18.68 -4.49
CA THR A 125 14.66 -19.93 -4.20
C THR A 125 14.11 -21.08 -5.03
N ARG A 126 14.76 -22.25 -4.97
CA ARG A 126 14.33 -23.47 -5.68
C ARG A 126 12.86 -23.83 -5.42
N HIS A 127 12.39 -23.64 -4.18
CA HIS A 127 11.01 -23.94 -3.77
C HIS A 127 10.13 -22.69 -3.64
N GLY A 128 10.73 -21.50 -3.74
CA GLY A 128 10.03 -20.23 -3.54
C GLY A 128 8.90 -19.98 -4.53
N PHE A 129 8.86 -20.66 -5.68
CA PHE A 129 7.77 -20.52 -6.65
C PHE A 129 6.43 -20.96 -6.06
N THR A 130 6.36 -22.20 -5.55
CA THR A 130 5.15 -22.75 -4.95
C THR A 130 4.76 -21.96 -3.71
N GLU A 131 5.75 -21.66 -2.85
CA GLU A 131 5.53 -20.82 -1.67
C GLU A 131 4.97 -19.45 -2.04
N THR A 132 5.42 -18.85 -3.16
CA THR A 132 4.92 -17.56 -3.66
C THR A 132 3.44 -17.65 -4.02
N LEU A 133 3.03 -18.68 -4.77
CA LEU A 133 1.63 -18.87 -5.14
C LEU A 133 0.74 -19.10 -3.91
N ASP A 134 1.18 -19.97 -3.00
CA ASP A 134 0.43 -20.28 -1.77
C ASP A 134 0.25 -19.03 -0.90
N GLY A 135 1.32 -18.24 -0.71
CA GLY A 135 1.22 -17.02 0.09
C GLY A 135 0.47 -15.88 -0.60
N MET A 136 0.48 -15.80 -1.93
CA MET A 136 -0.41 -14.90 -2.67
C MET A 136 -1.87 -15.29 -2.43
N ALA A 137 -2.22 -16.56 -2.57
CA ALA A 137 -3.57 -17.06 -2.31
C ALA A 137 -4.00 -16.78 -0.86
N GLU A 138 -3.16 -17.11 0.12
CA GLU A 138 -3.44 -16.84 1.54
C GLU A 138 -3.66 -15.34 1.79
N THR A 139 -2.83 -14.47 1.23
CA THR A 139 -2.98 -13.01 1.38
C THR A 139 -4.30 -12.53 0.79
N PHE A 140 -4.68 -13.06 -0.38
CA PHE A 140 -5.95 -12.72 -1.03
C PHE A 140 -7.17 -13.12 -0.20
N THR A 141 -7.14 -14.26 0.51
CA THR A 141 -8.27 -14.67 1.37
C THR A 141 -8.61 -13.62 2.44
N LYS A 142 -7.68 -12.72 2.76
CA LYS A 142 -7.85 -11.64 3.74
C LYS A 142 -8.47 -10.37 3.14
N LEU A 143 -8.51 -10.24 1.81
CA LEU A 143 -8.98 -9.04 1.11
C LEU A 143 -10.39 -8.58 1.53
N PRO A 144 -11.41 -9.46 1.72
CA PRO A 144 -12.73 -9.03 2.19
C PRO A 144 -12.72 -8.41 3.59
N ALA A 145 -11.86 -8.92 4.48
CA ALA A 145 -11.71 -8.35 5.82
C ALA A 145 -11.01 -6.97 5.76
N ILE A 146 -10.04 -6.81 4.85
CA ILE A 146 -9.39 -5.53 4.60
C ILE A 146 -10.39 -4.51 4.05
N ASP A 147 -11.16 -4.88 3.03
CA ASP A 147 -12.19 -4.02 2.41
C ASP A 147 -13.18 -3.49 3.46
N LYS A 148 -13.64 -4.38 4.35
CA LYS A 148 -14.50 -4.00 5.48
C LYS A 148 -13.80 -3.04 6.43
N TYR A 149 -12.59 -3.37 6.86
CA TYR A 149 -11.82 -2.54 7.78
C TYR A 149 -11.52 -1.16 7.21
N ILE A 150 -11.20 -1.05 5.92
CA ILE A 150 -10.98 0.22 5.23
C ILE A 150 -12.24 1.09 5.38
N SER A 151 -13.41 0.53 5.07
CA SER A 151 -14.68 1.26 5.20
C SER A 151 -14.92 1.74 6.62
N GLU A 152 -14.82 0.85 7.61
CA GLU A 152 -15.09 1.16 9.02
C GLU A 152 -14.11 2.18 9.58
N ARG A 153 -12.82 2.03 9.26
CA ARG A 153 -11.77 2.95 9.70
C ARG A 153 -11.96 4.34 9.09
N ILE A 154 -12.20 4.45 7.79
CA ILE A 154 -12.38 5.75 7.13
C ILE A 154 -13.62 6.46 7.68
N ASP A 155 -14.75 5.73 7.82
CA ASP A 155 -15.97 6.29 8.39
C ASP A 155 -15.73 6.76 9.85
N THR A 156 -15.00 5.98 10.66
CA THR A 156 -14.64 6.37 12.03
C THR A 156 -13.72 7.60 12.06
N PHE A 157 -12.67 7.62 11.24
CA PHE A 157 -11.69 8.70 11.19
C PHE A 157 -12.32 10.03 10.77
N LYS A 158 -13.37 10.00 9.94
CA LYS A 158 -14.15 11.19 9.57
C LYS A 158 -14.99 11.75 10.72
N THR A 159 -15.28 10.97 11.76
CA THR A 159 -16.09 11.43 12.92
C THR A 159 -15.27 11.98 14.07
N ILE A 160 -14.00 11.59 14.18
CA ILE A 160 -13.09 12.02 15.25
C ILE A 160 -12.52 13.39 14.88
N THR A 161 -12.93 14.43 15.59
CA THR A 161 -12.43 15.80 15.42
C THR A 161 -11.10 15.96 16.15
N VAL A 162 -10.13 16.63 15.52
CA VAL A 162 -8.84 16.99 16.13
C VAL A 162 -8.83 18.50 16.35
N GLU A 163 -9.08 18.91 17.59
CA GLU A 163 -9.39 20.31 17.93
C GLU A 163 -8.15 21.19 18.12
N ASP A 164 -7.06 20.67 18.70
CA ASP A 164 -5.87 21.47 19.03
C ASP A 164 -4.74 21.28 18.00
N ASP A 165 -4.45 22.36 17.29
CA ASP A 165 -3.32 22.51 16.37
C ASP A 165 -1.95 22.21 17.01
N ARG A 166 -1.83 22.40 18.33
CA ARG A 166 -0.61 22.06 19.08
C ARG A 166 -0.43 20.55 19.20
N ASP A 167 -1.52 19.81 19.42
CA ASP A 167 -1.48 18.35 19.50
C ASP A 167 -1.11 17.77 18.14
N VAL A 168 -1.64 18.34 17.05
CA VAL A 168 -1.26 17.96 15.68
C VAL A 168 0.21 18.26 15.41
N SER A 169 0.69 19.46 15.75
CA SER A 169 2.10 19.83 15.57
C SER A 169 3.03 18.86 16.34
N LYS A 170 2.67 18.52 17.58
CA LYS A 170 3.40 17.57 18.41
C LYS A 170 3.38 16.17 17.79
N PHE A 171 2.22 15.70 17.34
CA PHE A 171 2.08 14.40 16.69
C PHE A 171 2.94 14.28 15.42
N ILE A 172 2.96 15.32 14.58
CA ILE A 172 3.82 15.38 13.37
C ILE A 172 5.31 15.28 13.74
N LEU A 173 5.75 15.98 14.79
CA LEU A 173 7.13 15.92 15.27
C LEU A 173 7.47 14.54 15.84
N GLU A 174 6.56 13.90 16.57
CA GLU A 174 6.74 12.54 17.08
C GLU A 174 6.82 11.51 15.93
N CYS A 175 6.01 11.67 14.88
CA CYS A 175 6.10 10.85 13.67
C CYS A 175 7.48 10.96 13.02
N ALA A 176 8.05 12.16 12.92
CA ALA A 176 9.40 12.36 12.41
C ALA A 176 10.46 11.72 13.33
N GLY A 177 10.31 11.88 14.65
CA GLY A 177 11.19 11.24 15.64
C GLY A 177 11.16 9.71 15.60
N ARG A 178 10.03 9.12 15.20
CA ARG A 178 9.83 7.68 14.98
C ARG A 178 10.24 7.19 13.58
N ASN A 179 10.77 8.07 12.72
CA ASN A 179 11.09 7.79 11.32
C ASN A 179 9.89 7.29 10.48
N LEU A 180 8.67 7.72 10.83
CA LEU A 180 7.47 7.46 10.02
C LEU A 180 7.43 8.39 8.80
N ILE A 181 7.99 9.58 8.95
CA ILE A 181 8.17 10.58 7.90
C ILE A 181 9.60 11.10 7.92
N ALA A 182 10.07 11.64 6.81
CA ALA A 182 11.39 12.29 6.79
C ALA A 182 11.33 13.63 7.56
N PRO A 183 12.33 14.00 8.37
CA PRO A 183 12.27 15.24 9.15
C PRO A 183 12.02 16.50 8.31
N ASN A 184 12.50 16.54 7.07
CA ASN A 184 12.31 17.65 6.15
C ASN A 184 10.91 17.72 5.52
N THR A 185 10.02 16.74 5.75
CA THR A 185 8.63 16.77 5.27
C THR A 185 7.65 17.27 6.33
N THR A 186 8.09 17.44 7.59
CA THR A 186 7.24 17.89 8.72
C THR A 186 6.48 19.19 8.42
N VAL A 187 7.16 20.21 7.91
CA VAL A 187 6.54 21.49 7.53
C VAL A 187 5.54 21.31 6.37
N GLY A 188 5.83 20.42 5.43
CA GLY A 188 4.90 20.10 4.35
C GLY A 188 3.61 19.47 4.88
N VAL A 189 3.73 18.49 5.77
CA VAL A 189 2.57 17.83 6.41
C VAL A 189 1.78 18.83 7.24
N TRP A 190 2.47 19.70 7.98
CA TRP A 190 1.83 20.77 8.75
C TRP A 190 1.04 21.75 7.87
N ASN A 191 1.61 22.17 6.75
CA ASN A 191 0.93 23.07 5.81
C ASN A 191 -0.28 22.39 5.17
N GLU A 192 -0.15 21.12 4.77
CA GLU A 192 -1.25 20.33 4.19
C GLU A 192 -2.36 20.09 5.23
N TRP A 193 -2.04 20.00 6.52
CA TRP A 193 -3.05 19.99 7.57
C TRP A 193 -3.78 21.32 7.67
N LEU A 194 -3.09 22.46 7.61
CA LEU A 194 -3.69 23.79 7.76
C LEU A 194 -4.49 24.25 6.54
N ASP A 195 -3.97 23.99 5.34
CA ASP A 195 -4.56 24.38 4.06
C ASP A 195 -4.47 23.20 3.10
N PRO A 196 -5.39 22.21 3.24
CA PRO A 196 -5.34 20.98 2.46
C PRO A 196 -5.55 21.24 0.97
N THR A 197 -4.79 20.52 0.15
CA THR A 197 -4.88 20.56 -1.30
C THR A 197 -6.23 20.07 -1.82
N HIS A 198 -6.88 19.16 -1.07
CA HIS A 198 -8.16 18.56 -1.43
C HIS A 198 -9.29 18.98 -0.49
N ASP A 199 -10.44 19.33 -1.05
CA ASP A 199 -11.62 19.76 -0.29
C ASP A 199 -12.11 18.70 0.71
N ASP A 200 -11.99 17.40 0.37
CA ASP A 200 -12.33 16.27 1.23
C ASP A 200 -11.55 16.19 2.55
N PHE A 201 -10.45 16.96 2.67
CA PHE A 201 -9.57 16.97 3.84
C PHE A 201 -9.67 18.28 4.65
N LYS A 202 -10.62 19.17 4.31
CA LYS A 202 -10.79 20.45 5.03
C LYS A 202 -11.39 20.29 6.43
N ASP A 203 -12.18 19.24 6.64
CA ASP A 203 -12.77 18.97 7.95
C ASP A 203 -11.66 18.62 8.94
N ARG A 204 -11.63 19.22 10.13
CA ARG A 204 -10.55 19.06 11.12
C ARG A 204 -10.65 17.71 11.85
N THR A 205 -10.50 16.62 11.11
CA THR A 205 -10.73 15.26 11.58
C THR A 205 -9.47 14.41 11.49
N LEU A 206 -9.49 13.25 12.14
CA LEU A 206 -8.40 12.28 12.04
C LEU A 206 -8.17 11.83 10.58
N TRP A 207 -9.25 11.77 9.78
CA TRP A 207 -9.15 11.49 8.34
C TRP A 207 -8.28 12.52 7.62
N SER A 208 -8.51 13.80 7.88
CA SER A 208 -7.74 14.90 7.28
C SER A 208 -6.30 14.92 7.77
N LEU A 209 -6.08 14.58 9.05
CA LEU A 209 -4.74 14.44 9.61
C LEU A 209 -3.97 13.35 8.87
N VAL A 210 -4.52 12.13 8.72
CA VAL A 210 -3.86 11.05 7.98
C VAL A 210 -3.55 11.47 6.54
N ASN A 211 -4.48 12.14 5.88
CA ASN A 211 -4.30 12.55 4.49
C ASN A 211 -3.27 13.68 4.31
N SER A 212 -3.02 14.50 5.33
CA SER A 212 -1.90 15.44 5.31
C SER A 212 -0.54 14.74 5.19
N PHE A 213 -0.41 13.56 5.80
CA PHE A 213 0.80 12.75 5.69
C PHE A 213 0.89 12.10 4.32
N THR A 214 -0.16 11.43 3.88
CA THR A 214 -0.13 10.65 2.63
C THR A 214 -0.01 11.53 1.39
N THR A 215 -0.56 12.74 1.40
CA THR A 215 -0.37 13.75 0.34
C THR A 215 1.12 14.09 0.16
N VAL A 216 1.82 14.37 1.26
CA VAL A 216 3.25 14.68 1.20
C VAL A 216 4.11 13.45 0.88
N HIS A 217 3.65 12.23 1.21
CA HIS A 217 4.33 10.99 0.79
C HIS A 217 4.15 10.71 -0.69
N GLY A 218 2.96 10.97 -1.24
CA GLY A 218 2.62 10.79 -2.65
C GLY A 218 3.47 11.62 -3.61
N ASP A 219 3.84 12.82 -3.17
CA ASP A 219 4.77 13.69 -3.89
C ASP A 219 6.19 13.12 -3.99
N LYS A 220 6.49 12.06 -3.22
CA LYS A 220 7.76 11.34 -3.31
C LYS A 220 7.63 10.18 -4.30
N ASN A 221 8.68 9.99 -5.10
CA ASN A 221 8.81 8.85 -6.01
C ASN A 221 9.13 7.53 -5.27
N TYR A 222 8.31 7.16 -4.29
CA TYR A 222 8.45 5.93 -3.52
C TYR A 222 7.68 4.77 -4.16
N SER A 223 8.17 3.55 -3.97
CA SER A 223 7.47 2.35 -4.44
C SER A 223 6.20 2.10 -3.60
N PRO A 224 5.15 1.49 -4.19
CA PRO A 224 3.92 1.14 -3.48
C PRO A 224 4.15 0.40 -2.16
N PHE A 225 5.13 -0.50 -2.10
CA PHE A 225 5.45 -1.29 -0.92
C PHE A 225 6.11 -0.47 0.20
N ARG A 226 6.92 0.53 -0.16
CA ARG A 226 7.48 1.46 0.83
C ARG A 226 6.37 2.32 1.41
N ILE A 227 5.52 2.88 0.55
CA ILE A 227 4.35 3.65 0.97
C ILE A 227 3.47 2.79 1.88
N ALA A 228 3.27 1.52 1.51
CA ALA A 228 2.46 0.62 2.31
C ALA A 228 2.98 0.44 3.73
N ARG A 229 4.27 0.12 3.86
CA ARG A 229 4.96 -0.01 5.14
C ARG A 229 4.86 1.26 5.98
N ASP A 230 5.13 2.42 5.37
CA ASP A 230 5.19 3.70 6.09
C ASP A 230 3.78 4.12 6.57
N THR A 231 2.75 3.92 5.73
CA THR A 231 1.34 4.14 6.07
C THR A 231 0.82 3.16 7.12
N LEU A 232 1.22 1.89 7.09
CA LEU A 232 0.87 0.92 8.13
C LEU A 232 1.36 1.40 9.51
N LYS A 233 2.64 1.77 9.61
CA LYS A 233 3.23 2.27 10.86
C LYS A 233 2.61 3.59 11.31
N LEU A 234 2.22 4.46 10.37
CA LEU A 234 1.48 5.68 10.68
C LEU A 234 0.12 5.36 11.30
N ASN A 235 -0.65 4.45 10.69
CA ASN A 235 -1.95 4.05 11.25
C ASN A 235 -1.80 3.39 12.62
N GLU A 236 -0.77 2.56 12.84
CA GLU A 236 -0.48 2.00 14.17
C GLU A 236 -0.28 3.09 15.21
N PHE A 237 0.53 4.11 14.90
CA PHE A 237 0.77 5.20 15.83
C PHE A 237 -0.46 6.10 16.04
N ILE A 238 -1.32 6.24 15.02
CA ILE A 238 -2.62 6.89 15.17
C ILE A 238 -3.50 6.10 16.13
N THR A 239 -3.61 4.78 15.96
CA THR A 239 -4.40 3.94 16.86
C THR A 239 -3.86 3.97 18.29
N GLU A 240 -2.53 4.05 18.48
CA GLU A 240 -1.92 4.27 19.80
C GLU A 240 -2.29 5.62 20.42
N THR A 241 -2.33 6.68 19.60
CA THR A 241 -2.50 8.07 20.06
C THR A 241 -3.97 8.39 20.36
N TRP A 242 -4.90 7.88 19.54
CA TRP A 242 -6.36 8.05 19.67
C TRP A 242 -7.03 6.75 20.14
N ALA A 243 -6.38 6.02 21.06
CA ALA A 243 -6.84 4.70 21.49
C ALA A 243 -8.22 4.73 22.17
N GLU A 244 -8.54 5.82 22.88
CA GLU A 244 -9.82 5.98 23.59
C GLU A 244 -10.99 6.22 22.63
N GLU A 245 -10.72 6.89 21.50
CA GLU A 245 -11.70 7.18 20.46
C GLU A 245 -11.87 6.02 19.46
N LEU A 246 -10.86 5.14 19.36
CA LEU A 246 -10.80 4.05 18.39
C LEU A 246 -11.08 2.66 19.00
N VAL A 247 -11.67 2.60 20.20
CA VAL A 247 -11.92 1.35 20.95
C VAL A 247 -12.71 0.30 20.15
N GLU A 248 -13.65 0.73 19.31
CA GLU A 248 -14.51 -0.17 18.52
C GLU A 248 -13.91 -0.56 17.16
N LEU A 249 -12.75 0.00 16.78
CA LEU A 249 -12.11 -0.30 15.51
C LEU A 249 -11.25 -1.56 15.63
N ASP A 250 -11.86 -2.72 15.38
CA ASP A 250 -11.16 -4.00 15.35
C ASP A 250 -10.29 -4.13 14.09
N SER A 251 -8.98 -4.00 14.25
CA SER A 251 -8.04 -4.11 13.15
C SER A 251 -7.83 -5.57 12.77
N PRO A 252 -8.05 -5.97 11.50
CA PRO A 252 -7.71 -7.32 11.05
C PRO A 252 -6.19 -7.54 11.05
N LEU A 253 -5.39 -6.49 11.23
CA LEU A 253 -3.94 -6.60 11.27
C LEU A 253 -3.49 -7.42 12.47
N LEU A 254 -2.77 -8.49 12.12
CA LEU A 254 -2.02 -9.34 13.02
C LEU A 254 -1.25 -8.49 14.04
N LYS A 255 -1.34 -8.89 15.30
CA LYS A 255 -0.42 -8.48 16.36
C LYS A 255 1.00 -8.56 15.82
N SER A 256 1.88 -7.67 16.26
CA SER A 256 3.26 -7.42 15.78
C SER A 256 4.17 -8.64 15.54
N GLU A 257 3.75 -9.84 15.92
CA GLU A 257 4.46 -11.12 15.88
C GLU A 257 4.54 -11.77 14.49
N ASP A 258 3.66 -11.42 13.54
CA ASP A 258 3.66 -11.98 12.17
C ASP A 258 4.48 -11.16 11.15
N ARG A 259 5.30 -10.21 11.63
CA ARG A 259 6.16 -9.39 10.78
C ARG A 259 7.44 -10.15 10.42
N GLU A 260 7.45 -10.89 9.32
CA GLU A 260 8.73 -11.23 8.69
C GLU A 260 9.42 -9.91 8.26
N ASP A 261 10.64 -9.70 8.77
CA ASP A 261 11.43 -8.48 8.60
C ASP A 261 11.35 -7.92 7.17
N TYR A 262 10.62 -6.81 7.05
CA TYR A 262 10.58 -5.95 5.87
C TYR A 262 11.94 -5.24 5.71
N THR A 263 12.99 -6.00 5.40
CA THR A 263 14.29 -5.46 5.02
C THR A 263 14.28 -5.09 3.54
N GLU A 264 14.92 -3.95 3.26
CA GLU A 264 14.94 -3.21 1.99
C GLU A 264 15.31 -4.04 0.76
#